data_AF-A0A835A4L2-F1
#
_entry.id   AF-A0A835A4L2-F1
#
_cell.length_a   1.000
_cell.length_b   1.000
_cell.length_c   1.000
_cell.angle_alpha   90.00
_cell.angle_beta   90.00
_cell.angle_gamma   90.00
#
_symmetry.space_group_name_H-M   'P 1'
#
loop_
_entity.id
_entity.type
_entity.pdbx_description
1 polymer ?
#
loop_
_entity_poly.entity_id
_entity_poly.type
_entity_poly.pdbx_seq_one_letter_code
_entity_poly.pdbx_strand_id
1 'polypeptide(L)'
;MIQPQTLLNVADNSGARKLMCIRVIGAAGNQRYARIGDVIVAVIKDAVPQMPLERSKVIRAVIVRTCKEFKCEDGIIIRYDDNAAVIIEI
;
A
#
# COMPACT_ATOMS: atom_id res chain seq x y z
N MET A 1 5.70 1.21 -8.12
CA MET A 1 6.29 -0.13 -7.96
C MET A 1 6.57 -0.29 -6.49
N ILE A 2 5.86 -1.23 -5.87
CA ILE A 2 5.93 -1.49 -4.43
C ILE A 2 6.50 -2.90 -4.24
N GLN A 3 7.41 -3.05 -3.30
CA GLN A 3 8.03 -4.33 -2.93
C GLN A 3 8.01 -4.48 -1.40
N PRO A 4 8.31 -5.68 -0.85
CA PRO A 4 8.53 -5.82 0.60
C PRO A 4 9.51 -4.75 1.12
N GLN A 5 9.28 -4.29 2.35
CA GLN A 5 9.98 -3.19 3.03
C GLN A 5 9.72 -1.78 2.48
N THR A 6 8.92 -1.61 1.42
CA THR A 6 8.48 -0.27 0.98
C THR A 6 7.58 0.36 2.04
N LEU A 7 7.83 1.63 2.37
CA LEU A 7 6.95 2.45 3.19
C LEU A 7 5.91 3.16 2.33
N LEU A 8 4.64 3.11 2.75
CA LEU A 8 3.53 3.77 2.09
C LEU A 8 2.80 4.69 3.08
N ASN A 9 2.30 5.81 2.56
CA ASN A 9 1.31 6.62 3.25
C ASN A 9 -0.04 5.90 3.28
N VAL A 10 -0.83 6.18 4.31
CA VAL A 10 -2.24 5.75 4.36
C VAL A 10 -3.11 6.83 3.74
N ALA A 11 -3.99 6.44 2.83
CA ALA A 11 -4.89 7.34 2.09
C ALA A 11 -6.37 7.12 2.47
N ASP A 12 -6.63 6.89 3.76
CA ASP A 12 -7.97 6.72 4.33
C ASP A 12 -8.06 7.37 5.73
N ASN A 13 -9.22 7.23 6.38
CA ASN A 13 -9.51 7.77 7.71
C ASN A 13 -9.45 6.72 8.83
N SER A 14 -8.77 5.59 8.61
CA SER A 14 -8.70 4.46 9.57
C SER A 14 -7.91 4.76 10.85
N GLY A 15 -7.13 5.85 10.85
CA GLY A 15 -6.22 6.22 11.95
C GLY A 15 -4.80 5.70 11.77
N ALA A 16 -4.53 4.80 10.81
CA ALA A 16 -3.16 4.49 10.42
C ALA A 16 -2.55 5.64 9.60
N ARG A 17 -1.24 5.87 9.72
CA ARG A 17 -0.51 6.95 9.00
C ARG A 17 0.53 6.42 8.05
N LYS A 18 1.25 5.36 8.46
CA LYS A 18 2.30 4.72 7.66
C LYS A 18 2.16 3.21 7.69
N LEU A 19 2.35 2.60 6.53
CA LEU A 19 2.39 1.16 6.35
C LEU A 19 3.76 0.74 5.84
N MET A 20 4.21 -0.45 6.20
CA MET A 20 5.33 -1.12 5.54
C MET A 20 4.80 -2.37 4.85
N CYS A 21 4.98 -2.47 3.53
CA CYS A 21 4.68 -3.69 2.80
C CYS A 21 5.57 -4.82 3.32
N ILE A 22 4.97 -5.97 3.67
CA ILE A 22 5.72 -7.17 4.07
C ILE A 22 5.58 -8.30 3.06
N ARG A 23 4.49 -8.31 2.28
CA ARG A 23 4.27 -9.29 1.22
C ARG A 23 3.35 -8.73 0.14
N VAL A 24 3.70 -8.99 -1.12
CA VAL A 24 2.82 -8.75 -2.27
C VAL A 24 1.90 -9.97 -2.45
N ILE A 25 0.59 -9.74 -2.56
CA ILE A 25 -0.36 -10.80 -2.88
C ILE A 25 -0.55 -10.80 -4.40
N GLY A 26 -0.14 -11.88 -5.06
CA GLY A 26 -0.22 -12.03 -6.51
C GLY A 26 -0.75 -13.41 -6.90
N ALA A 27 -1.33 -13.52 -8.10
CA ALA A 27 -1.82 -14.78 -8.65
C ALA A 27 -0.69 -15.79 -8.93
N ALA A 28 0.52 -15.30 -9.19
CA ALA A 28 1.73 -16.11 -9.34
C ALA A 28 2.53 -16.09 -8.03
N GLY A 29 2.92 -17.26 -7.52
CA GLY A 29 3.56 -17.42 -6.20
C GLY A 29 4.88 -16.66 -5.98
N ASN A 30 5.47 -16.06 -7.02
CA ASN A 30 6.76 -15.35 -6.97
C ASN A 30 6.67 -13.86 -7.36
N GLN A 31 5.50 -13.23 -7.20
CA GLN A 31 5.35 -11.81 -7.56
C GLN A 31 6.18 -10.91 -6.62
N ARG A 32 7.26 -10.33 -7.16
CA ARG A 32 8.19 -9.46 -6.42
C ARG A 32 7.68 -8.03 -6.25
N TYR A 33 6.82 -7.59 -7.17
CA TYR A 33 6.41 -6.20 -7.29
C TYR A 33 4.89 -6.07 -7.39
N ALA A 34 4.35 -5.08 -6.69
CA ALA A 34 2.97 -4.66 -6.77
C ALA A 34 2.85 -3.30 -7.48
N ARG A 35 1.72 -3.12 -8.16
CA ARG A 35 1.31 -1.93 -8.90
C ARG A 35 0.04 -1.34 -8.28
N ILE A 36 -0.43 -0.21 -8.82
CA ILE A 36 -1.73 0.37 -8.45
C ILE A 36 -2.82 -0.70 -8.66
N GLY A 37 -3.71 -0.85 -7.68
CA GLY A 37 -4.79 -1.85 -7.67
C GLY A 37 -4.43 -3.19 -7.01
N ASP A 38 -3.14 -3.51 -6.87
CA ASP A 38 -2.72 -4.75 -6.21
C ASP A 38 -2.93 -4.69 -4.70
N VAL A 39 -3.26 -5.84 -4.11
CA VAL A 39 -3.36 -6.01 -2.65
C VAL A 39 -2.01 -6.42 -2.08
N ILE A 40 -1.63 -5.80 -0.98
CA ILE A 40 -0.45 -6.15 -0.19
C ILE A 40 -0.85 -6.53 1.24
N VAL A 41 -0.04 -7.39 1.85
CA VAL A 41 0.01 -7.51 3.31
C VAL A 41 1.00 -6.48 3.82
N ALA A 42 0.58 -5.68 4.79
CA ALA A 42 1.40 -4.64 5.37
C ALA A 42 1.31 -4.62 6.90
N VAL A 43 2.33 -4.07 7.54
CA VAL A 43 2.34 -3.79 8.97
C VAL A 43 2.23 -2.30 9.21
N ILE A 44 1.40 -1.91 10.19
CA ILE A 44 1.26 -0.51 10.60
C ILE A 44 2.54 -0.05 11.29
N LYS A 45 3.17 1.00 10.77
CA LYS A 45 4.40 1.58 11.34
C LYS A 45 4.13 2.83 12.18
N ASP A 46 3.09 3.57 11.85
CA ASP A 46 2.63 4.75 12.58
C ASP A 46 1.10 4.80 12.54
N ALA A 47 0.49 5.14 13.67
CA ALA A 47 -0.95 5.26 13.85
C ALA A 47 -1.28 6.35 14.86
N VAL A 48 -2.45 6.96 14.71
CA VAL A 48 -2.98 7.95 15.64
C VAL A 48 -3.28 7.27 16.98
N PRO A 49 -2.84 7.84 18.12
CA PRO A 49 -3.19 7.31 19.44
C PRO A 49 -4.70 7.22 19.65
N GLN A 50 -5.16 6.26 20.47
CA GLN A 50 -6.57 6.08 20.84
C GLN A 50 -7.52 5.73 19.68
N MET A 51 -6.99 5.36 18.51
CA MET A 51 -7.77 4.79 17.41
C MET A 51 -7.74 3.25 17.46
N PRO A 52 -8.72 2.55 16.85
CA PRO A 52 -8.77 1.08 16.86
C PRO A 52 -7.57 0.39 16.19
N LEU A 53 -6.87 1.10 15.29
CA LEU A 53 -5.69 0.59 14.61
C LEU A 53 -4.42 0.95 15.38
N GLU A 54 -3.69 -0.08 15.80
CA GLU A 54 -2.47 0.06 16.57
C GLU A 54 -1.21 -0.20 15.73
N ARG A 55 -0.08 0.36 16.17
CA ARG A 55 1.23 0.06 15.60
C ARG A 55 1.53 -1.44 15.68
N SER A 56 2.28 -1.95 14.70
CA SER A 56 2.67 -3.36 14.59
C SER A 56 1.54 -4.34 14.23
N LYS A 57 0.31 -3.86 14.07
CA LYS A 57 -0.78 -4.67 13.53
C LYS A 57 -0.54 -5.00 12.05
N VAL A 58 -0.81 -6.25 11.67
CA VAL A 58 -0.73 -6.72 10.28
C VAL A 58 -2.11 -6.60 9.64
N ILE A 59 -2.18 -5.97 8.47
CA ILE A 59 -3.42 -5.66 7.74
C ILE A 59 -3.25 -5.96 6.24
N ARG A 60 -4.37 -5.91 5.49
CA ARG A 60 -4.34 -5.88 4.03
C ARG A 60 -4.70 -4.50 3.52
N ALA A 61 -3.98 -4.06 2.48
CA ALA A 61 -4.18 -2.76 1.87
C ALA A 61 -4.09 -2.84 0.34
N VAL A 62 -4.83 -1.97 -0.35
CA VAL A 62 -4.78 -1.80 -1.80
C VAL A 62 -3.92 -0.58 -2.12
N ILE A 63 -3.00 -0.73 -3.07
CA ILE A 63 -2.16 0.39 -3.52
C ILE A 63 -2.98 1.32 -4.41
N VAL A 64 -3.04 2.60 -4.08
CA VAL A 64 -3.81 3.61 -4.83
C VAL A 64 -2.92 4.66 -5.52
N ARG A 65 -1.72 4.91 -5.00
CA ARG A 65 -0.73 5.82 -5.61
C ARG A 65 0.66 5.22 -5.58
N THR A 66 1.46 5.54 -6.59
CA THR A 66 2.88 5.16 -6.60
C THR A 66 3.75 6.15 -7.37
N CYS A 67 5.00 6.30 -6.92
CA CYS A 67 6.03 7.10 -7.58
C CYS A 67 6.55 6.49 -8.89
N LYS A 68 6.27 5.21 -9.16
CA LYS A 68 6.58 4.61 -10.45
C LYS A 68 5.48 4.97 -11.44
N GLU A 69 5.88 5.23 -12.68
CA GLU A 69 4.94 5.40 -13.78
C GLU A 69 3.97 4.23 -13.92
N PHE A 70 2.71 4.57 -14.14
CA PHE A 70 1.63 3.67 -14.51
C PHE A 70 1.10 4.09 -15.88
N LYS A 71 1.04 3.16 -16.82
CA LYS A 71 0.52 3.41 -18.16
C LYS A 71 -0.94 2.96 -18.22
N CYS A 72 -1.83 3.90 -18.50
CA CYS A 72 -3.24 3.66 -18.74
C CYS A 72 -3.43 3.04 -20.14
N GLU A 73 -4.58 2.41 -20.36
CA GLU A 73 -4.90 1.73 -21.63
C GLU A 73 -4.97 2.68 -22.82
N ASP A 74 -5.39 3.92 -22.58
CA ASP A 74 -5.41 5.02 -23.55
C ASP A 74 -4.01 5.59 -23.88
N GLY A 75 -2.96 5.08 -23.24
CA GLY A 75 -1.58 5.51 -23.45
C GLY A 75 -1.09 6.61 -22.52
N ILE A 76 -1.96 7.19 -21.68
CA ILE A 76 -1.56 8.21 -20.69
C ILE A 76 -0.65 7.58 -19.63
N ILE A 77 0.41 8.29 -19.26
CA ILE A 77 1.33 7.89 -18.20
C ILE A 77 1.08 8.75 -16.96
N ILE A 78 0.72 8.10 -15.85
CA ILE A 78 0.47 8.75 -14.57
C ILE A 78 1.60 8.41 -13.60
N ARG A 79 2.05 9.41 -12.85
CA ARG A 79 3.02 9.26 -11.75
C ARG A 79 2.61 10.15 -10.60
N TYR A 80 2.65 9.62 -9.38
CA TYR A 80 2.40 10.39 -8.16
C TYR A 80 3.71 10.77 -7.47
N ASP A 81 3.67 11.77 -6.59
CA ASP A 81 4.85 12.17 -5.82
C ASP A 81 5.11 11.24 -4.63
N ASP A 82 4.09 10.48 -4.19
CA ASP A 82 4.18 9.54 -3.08
C ASP A 82 3.65 8.13 -3.42
N ASN A 83 3.98 7.17 -2.54
CA ASN A 83 3.36 5.86 -2.52
C ASN A 83 2.30 5.85 -1.41
N ALA A 84 1.09 5.43 -1.75
CA ALA A 84 -0.01 5.37 -0.79
C ALA A 84 -0.91 4.16 -1.00
N ALA A 85 -1.53 3.71 0.09
CA ALA A 85 -2.45 2.59 0.11
C ALA A 85 -3.67 2.87 1.01
N VAL A 86 -4.76 2.17 0.74
CA VAL A 86 -6.01 2.18 1.52
C VAL A 86 -6.17 0.83 2.20
N ILE A 87 -6.50 0.83 3.48
CA ILE A 87 -6.74 -0.39 4.26
C ILE A 87 -8.10 -0.97 3.87
N ILE A 88 -8.13 -2.28 3.58
CA ILE A 88 -9.35 -2.98 3.17
C ILE A 88 -9.78 -4.08 4.15
N GLU A 89 -8.88 -4.54 5.01
CA GLU A 89 -9.17 -5.57 6.01
C GLU A 89 -8.33 -5.28 7.26
N ILE A 90 -9.03 -5.15 8.40
CA ILE A 90 -8.52 -4.74 9.72
C ILE A 90 -8.35 -5.94 10.62
#